data_AF-A0AAW4N184-F1
#
_entry.id   AF-A0AAW4N184-F1
#
_cell.length_a   1.000
_cell.length_b   1.000
_cell.length_c   1.000
_cell.angle_alpha   90.00
_cell.angle_beta   90.00
_cell.angle_gamma   90.00
#
_symmetry.space_group_name_H-M   'P 1'
#
loop_
_entity.id
_entity.type
_entity.pdbx_description
1 polymer ?
#
loop_
_entity_poly.entity_id
_entity_poly.type
_entity_poly.pdbx_seq_one_letter_code
_entity_poly.pdbx_strand_id
1 'polypeptide(L)'
;MADNDKAVLIGYVLIDQLQDKGTKGIVESGKDVIFNNGTSSYKAKFGCVIVGRKHTGDENGLTYYLTGKPKIFDVDLRNEVHEVRFAVFDRHNSDSFKQSNLNFTCEGNNVIVGRTHTGDENGFTTFVYAELAVKKVNLIGKYNYSIGVVEPKDSLLFEESIKIAKESNGEWALSKLGEYYLPMVAMSHSGDENGTSTYGFKLFGIYREPISKD
;
A
#
# COMPACT_ATOMS: atom_id res chain seq x y z
N MET A 1 -2.93 -35.39 -21.68
CA MET A 1 -3.89 -34.32 -21.36
C MET A 1 -3.08 -33.21 -20.73
N ALA A 2 -2.91 -32.10 -21.45
CA ALA A 2 -1.97 -31.05 -21.07
C ALA A 2 -2.53 -30.19 -19.94
N ASP A 3 -1.64 -29.70 -19.08
CA ASP A 3 -1.84 -28.87 -17.87
C ASP A 3 -2.43 -27.47 -18.15
N ASN A 4 -3.21 -27.33 -19.22
CA ASN A 4 -3.67 -26.07 -19.78
C ASN A 4 -4.80 -25.40 -18.98
N ASP A 5 -5.33 -26.03 -17.93
CA ASP A 5 -6.49 -25.54 -17.17
C ASP A 5 -6.13 -24.81 -15.86
N LYS A 6 -4.83 -24.62 -15.57
CA LYS A 6 -4.38 -23.96 -14.33
C LYS A 6 -4.20 -22.45 -14.49
N ALA A 7 -4.46 -21.73 -13.41
CA ALA A 7 -4.14 -20.32 -13.26
C ALA A 7 -2.63 -20.09 -13.42
N VAL A 8 -2.25 -19.18 -14.31
CA VAL A 8 -0.86 -18.81 -14.58
C VAL A 8 -0.62 -17.40 -14.05
N LEU A 9 0.37 -17.25 -13.18
CA LEU A 9 0.87 -15.93 -12.75
C LEU A 9 1.51 -15.23 -13.96
N ILE A 10 0.94 -14.11 -14.40
CA ILE A 10 1.42 -13.35 -15.56
C ILE A 10 2.19 -12.09 -15.18
N GLY A 11 2.06 -11.63 -13.93
CA GLY A 11 2.77 -10.43 -13.49
C GLY A 11 2.45 -10.02 -12.06
N TYR A 12 3.14 -8.97 -11.61
CA TYR A 12 3.01 -8.39 -10.29
C TYR A 12 2.48 -6.96 -10.34
N VAL A 13 1.70 -6.58 -9.32
CA VAL A 13 1.29 -5.18 -9.09
C VAL A 13 2.41 -4.46 -8.37
N LEU A 14 3.01 -3.46 -9.04
CA LEU A 14 4.17 -2.73 -8.55
C LEU A 14 4.08 -1.24 -8.89
N ILE A 15 4.89 -0.43 -8.21
CA ILE A 15 5.01 1.00 -8.43
C ILE A 15 6.44 1.32 -8.89
N ASP A 16 6.57 1.87 -10.09
CA ASP A 16 7.85 2.30 -10.68
C ASP A 16 8.14 3.79 -10.48
N GLN A 17 7.09 4.62 -10.33
CA GLN A 17 7.22 6.06 -10.22
C GLN A 17 6.36 6.64 -9.11
N LEU A 18 7.00 7.45 -8.27
CA LEU A 18 6.36 8.19 -7.18
C LEU A 18 5.68 9.47 -7.70
N GLN A 19 4.38 9.64 -7.44
CA GLN A 19 3.63 10.87 -7.69
C GLN A 19 3.68 11.83 -6.50
N ASP A 20 3.93 11.30 -5.30
CA ASP A 20 4.36 12.06 -4.13
C ASP A 20 5.66 11.47 -3.62
N LYS A 21 6.70 12.32 -3.53
CA LYS A 21 8.05 11.94 -3.11
C LYS A 21 8.29 12.27 -1.63
N GLY A 22 7.24 12.63 -0.88
CA GLY A 22 7.35 12.94 0.54
C GLY A 22 8.14 14.20 0.82
N THR A 23 8.01 15.23 -0.03
CA THR A 23 8.72 16.52 0.16
C THR A 23 7.95 17.50 1.05
N LYS A 24 6.64 17.30 1.21
CA LYS A 24 5.79 18.11 2.09
C LYS A 24 5.35 17.27 3.28
N GLY A 25 5.86 17.62 4.45
CA GLY A 25 5.46 17.01 5.72
C GLY A 25 4.14 17.57 6.21
N ILE A 26 3.45 16.78 7.02
CA ILE A 26 2.25 17.18 7.75
C ILE A 26 2.57 16.99 9.23
N VAL A 27 2.27 17.99 10.05
CA VAL A 27 2.40 17.87 11.51
C VAL A 27 1.50 16.72 11.98
N GLU A 28 2.07 15.72 12.64
CA GLU A 28 1.38 14.46 12.95
C GLU A 28 0.13 14.70 13.80
N SER A 29 0.25 15.48 14.87
CA SER A 29 -0.89 15.85 15.71
C SER A 29 -1.88 16.78 15.02
N GLY A 30 -1.49 17.41 13.91
CA GLY A 30 -2.26 18.44 13.24
C GLY A 30 -2.45 19.73 14.04
N LYS A 31 -1.80 19.87 15.21
CA LYS A 31 -1.79 21.12 15.98
C LYS A 31 -0.91 22.13 15.25
N ASP A 32 -1.51 23.18 14.70
CA ASP A 32 -0.78 24.33 14.13
C ASP A 32 -1.37 25.62 14.72
N VAL A 33 -0.51 26.60 14.95
CA VAL A 33 -0.56 27.62 16.02
C VAL A 33 -1.74 28.60 15.94
N ILE A 34 -2.62 28.50 14.93
CA ILE A 34 -3.62 29.53 14.65
C ILE A 34 -5.05 28.98 14.47
N PHE A 35 -5.29 27.77 13.95
CA PHE A 35 -6.67 27.33 13.63
C PHE A 35 -6.99 25.82 13.68
N ASN A 36 -6.01 24.93 13.85
CA ASN A 36 -6.28 23.47 13.83
C ASN A 36 -6.13 22.88 15.22
N ASN A 37 -7.25 22.40 15.79
CA ASN A 37 -7.33 21.90 17.15
C ASN A 37 -6.88 20.44 17.30
N GLY A 38 -6.05 19.96 16.36
CA GLY A 38 -5.33 18.69 16.47
C GLY A 38 -5.83 17.57 15.57
N THR A 39 -6.01 17.79 14.26
CA THR A 39 -6.19 16.68 13.29
C THR A 39 -5.30 16.86 12.07
N SER A 40 -4.56 15.80 11.71
CA SER A 40 -3.81 15.67 10.47
C SER A 40 -4.47 14.64 9.55
N SER A 41 -4.44 14.89 8.25
CA SER A 41 -4.98 13.94 7.28
C SER A 41 -4.15 13.95 6.00
N TYR A 42 -3.83 12.77 5.52
CA TYR A 42 -3.24 12.53 4.21
C TYR A 42 -4.12 11.59 3.40
N LYS A 43 -4.33 11.93 2.12
CA LYS A 43 -4.96 11.03 1.15
C LYS A 43 -4.14 11.08 -0.14
N ALA A 44 -3.76 9.90 -0.64
CA ALA A 44 -3.12 9.76 -1.92
C ALA A 44 -4.02 10.34 -3.04
N LYS A 45 -3.40 10.81 -4.13
CA LYS A 45 -4.13 11.22 -5.34
C LYS A 45 -4.98 10.05 -5.87
N PHE A 46 -6.04 10.36 -6.60
CA PHE A 46 -6.91 9.32 -7.18
C PHE A 46 -6.09 8.32 -8.02
N GLY A 47 -6.35 7.03 -7.81
CA GLY A 47 -5.60 5.94 -8.43
C GLY A 47 -4.18 5.72 -7.90
N CYS A 48 -3.71 6.48 -6.91
CA CYS A 48 -2.43 6.25 -6.24
C CYS A 48 -2.63 5.53 -4.90
N VAL A 49 -1.61 4.77 -4.50
CA VAL A 49 -1.55 4.01 -3.24
C VAL A 49 -0.38 4.49 -2.40
N ILE A 50 -0.46 4.33 -1.07
CA ILE A 50 0.66 4.61 -0.18
C ILE A 50 1.66 3.47 -0.30
N VAL A 51 2.94 3.82 -0.52
CA VAL A 51 4.05 2.87 -0.64
C VAL A 51 5.14 3.10 0.40
N GLY A 52 5.05 4.17 1.16
CA GLY A 52 5.94 4.41 2.27
C GLY A 52 5.47 5.53 3.19
N ARG A 53 5.92 5.46 4.45
CA ARG A 53 5.71 6.49 5.47
C ARG A 53 7.03 6.71 6.21
N LYS A 54 7.28 7.95 6.61
CA LYS A 54 8.23 8.26 7.68
C LYS A 54 7.65 9.33 8.57
N HIS A 55 8.14 9.37 9.81
CA HIS A 55 7.84 10.42 10.75
C HIS A 55 9.16 10.84 11.43
N THR A 56 9.24 12.09 11.90
CA THR A 56 10.45 12.65 12.53
C THR A 56 10.05 13.44 13.76
N GLY A 57 10.66 13.16 14.91
CA GLY A 57 10.34 13.86 16.15
C GLY A 57 9.16 13.25 16.90
N ASP A 58 8.48 14.07 17.69
CA ASP A 58 7.32 13.74 18.51
C ASP A 58 6.00 14.09 17.78
N GLU A 59 4.90 14.25 18.52
CA GLU A 59 3.57 14.56 17.98
C GLU A 59 3.54 15.86 17.14
N ASN A 60 4.52 16.74 17.35
CA ASN A 60 4.69 18.00 16.61
C ASN A 60 5.64 17.86 15.41
N GLY A 61 6.22 16.67 15.29
CA GLY A 61 7.02 16.18 14.20
C GLY A 61 6.26 16.06 12.88
N LEU A 62 7.03 15.98 11.79
CA LEU A 62 6.50 15.88 10.44
C LEU A 62 6.39 14.43 9.99
N THR A 63 5.19 14.08 9.53
CA THR A 63 4.91 12.84 8.83
C THR A 63 4.90 13.07 7.33
N TYR A 64 5.55 12.15 6.62
CA TYR A 64 5.68 12.17 5.17
C TYR A 64 5.19 10.85 4.58
N TYR A 65 4.65 10.93 3.37
CA TYR A 65 4.14 9.79 2.64
C TYR A 65 4.75 9.72 1.25
N LEU A 66 5.03 8.50 0.79
CA LEU A 66 5.32 8.21 -0.61
C LEU A 66 4.07 7.61 -1.24
N THR A 67 3.70 8.12 -2.42
CA THR A 67 2.58 7.54 -3.18
C THR A 67 2.92 7.30 -4.63
N GLY A 68 2.31 6.24 -5.16
CA GLY A 68 2.60 5.67 -6.47
C GLY A 68 1.35 5.21 -7.19
N LYS A 69 1.36 5.24 -8.53
CA LYS A 69 0.35 4.59 -9.35
C LYS A 69 0.77 3.14 -9.59
N PRO A 70 -0.03 2.17 -9.14
CA PRO A 70 0.23 0.77 -9.41
C PRO A 70 0.10 0.45 -10.90
N LYS A 71 1.01 -0.38 -11.38
CA LYS A 71 1.08 -0.96 -12.73
C LYS A 71 1.31 -2.46 -12.60
N ILE A 72 1.17 -3.19 -13.72
CA ILE A 72 1.40 -4.63 -13.74
C ILE A 72 2.67 -4.90 -14.53
N PHE A 73 3.67 -5.54 -13.94
CA PHE A 73 4.91 -5.93 -14.62
C PHE A 73 4.96 -7.44 -14.78
N ASP A 74 5.55 -7.93 -15.86
CA ASP A 74 5.72 -9.37 -16.07
C ASP A 74 6.57 -10.01 -14.95
N VAL A 75 6.47 -11.32 -14.80
CA VAL A 75 7.13 -12.05 -13.69
C VAL A 75 8.65 -11.95 -13.70
N ASP A 76 9.24 -11.54 -14.82
CA ASP A 76 10.68 -11.33 -15.00
C ASP A 76 11.08 -9.84 -14.87
N LEU A 77 10.12 -8.95 -14.56
CA LEU A 77 10.27 -7.51 -14.35
C LEU A 77 10.86 -6.74 -15.54
N ARG A 78 10.64 -7.24 -16.77
CA ARG A 78 11.19 -6.67 -18.01
C ARG A 78 10.22 -5.71 -18.67
N ASN A 79 8.92 -6.00 -18.60
CA ASN A 79 7.90 -5.24 -19.32
C ASN A 79 6.64 -5.03 -18.49
N GLU A 80 5.95 -3.92 -18.75
CA GLU A 80 4.59 -3.71 -18.26
C GLU A 80 3.60 -4.61 -19.05
N VAL A 81 2.71 -5.29 -18.33
CA VAL A 81 1.66 -6.16 -18.88
C VAL A 81 0.45 -5.32 -19.25
N HIS A 82 0.16 -5.25 -20.56
CA HIS A 82 -0.91 -4.41 -21.10
C HIS A 82 -2.21 -5.17 -21.44
N GLU A 83 -2.22 -6.51 -21.28
CA GLU A 83 -3.38 -7.39 -21.51
C GLU A 83 -4.56 -7.07 -20.57
N VAL A 84 -4.23 -6.59 -19.36
CA VAL A 84 -5.15 -6.16 -18.31
C VAL A 84 -4.83 -4.72 -17.91
N ARG A 85 -5.82 -4.00 -17.37
CA ARG A 85 -5.59 -2.74 -16.67
C ARG A 85 -5.87 -2.92 -15.20
N PHE A 86 -5.11 -2.19 -14.42
CA PHE A 86 -5.33 -2.10 -13.00
C PHE A 86 -6.36 -0.99 -12.69
N ALA A 87 -7.19 -1.22 -11.68
CA ALA A 87 -8.06 -0.19 -11.12
C ALA A 87 -7.95 -0.20 -9.59
N VAL A 88 -7.82 1.00 -9.03
CA VAL A 88 -8.09 1.26 -7.61
C VAL A 88 -9.55 1.66 -7.51
N PHE A 89 -10.32 0.92 -6.72
CA PHE A 89 -11.76 1.13 -6.57
C PHE A 89 -12.08 2.17 -5.49
N ASP A 90 -13.36 2.22 -5.10
CA ASP A 90 -13.88 3.17 -4.13
C ASP A 90 -13.11 3.09 -2.80
N ARG A 91 -13.08 4.25 -2.14
CA ARG A 91 -12.33 4.44 -0.90
C ARG A 91 -13.23 4.20 0.28
N HIS A 92 -12.75 3.41 1.23
CA HIS A 92 -13.44 3.09 2.47
C HIS A 92 -12.61 3.60 3.65
N ASN A 93 -13.28 4.05 4.70
CA ASN A 93 -12.61 4.35 5.97
C ASN A 93 -12.64 3.11 6.84
N SER A 94 -11.57 2.86 7.59
CA SER A 94 -11.57 1.90 8.69
C SER A 94 -12.34 2.44 9.89
N ASP A 95 -12.50 1.59 10.91
CA ASP A 95 -12.79 2.03 12.27
C ASP A 95 -11.71 2.99 12.81
N SER A 96 -12.01 3.63 13.93
CA SER A 96 -11.08 4.49 14.67
C SER A 96 -10.29 3.66 15.68
N PHE A 97 -8.98 3.82 15.68
CA PHE A 97 -8.06 3.12 16.59
C PHE A 97 -7.34 4.11 17.49
N LYS A 98 -7.19 3.80 18.77
CA LYS A 98 -6.31 4.59 19.65
C LYS A 98 -4.87 4.43 19.16
N GLN A 99 -4.16 5.53 18.92
CA GLN A 99 -2.82 5.49 18.31
C GLN A 99 -1.85 4.62 19.13
N SER A 100 -1.83 4.78 20.46
CA SER A 100 -0.97 4.00 21.36
C SER A 100 -1.26 2.48 21.41
N ASN A 101 -2.34 2.01 20.75
CA ASN A 101 -2.72 0.60 20.64
C ASN A 101 -3.41 0.35 19.29
N LEU A 102 -2.71 0.73 18.23
CA LEU A 102 -3.19 0.62 16.86
C LEU A 102 -2.74 -0.71 16.26
N ASN A 103 -3.66 -1.45 15.67
CA ASN A 103 -3.34 -2.56 14.78
C ASN A 103 -4.35 -2.62 13.65
N PHE A 104 -3.93 -2.18 12.47
CA PHE A 104 -4.75 -2.15 11.26
C PHE A 104 -4.07 -2.95 10.15
N THR A 105 -4.83 -3.83 9.50
CA THR A 105 -4.40 -4.60 8.33
C THR A 105 -5.55 -4.67 7.33
N CYS A 106 -5.27 -4.33 6.08
CA CYS A 106 -6.18 -4.51 4.97
C CYS A 106 -6.41 -6.00 4.67
N GLU A 107 -7.68 -6.38 4.60
CA GLU A 107 -8.12 -7.70 4.14
C GLU A 107 -8.07 -7.82 2.61
N GLY A 108 -7.88 -9.05 2.13
CA GLY A 108 -7.90 -9.37 0.70
C GLY A 108 -6.94 -8.52 -0.12
N ASN A 109 -7.47 -7.92 -1.19
CA ASN A 109 -6.73 -7.09 -2.15
C ASN A 109 -6.78 -5.60 -1.82
N ASN A 110 -7.15 -5.23 -0.59
CA ASN A 110 -7.19 -3.84 -0.17
C ASN A 110 -5.79 -3.32 0.17
N VAL A 111 -5.58 -2.04 -0.09
CA VAL A 111 -4.34 -1.32 0.23
C VAL A 111 -4.63 0.04 0.84
N ILE A 112 -3.68 0.58 1.60
CA ILE A 112 -3.81 1.87 2.25
C ILE A 112 -3.62 2.98 1.22
N VAL A 113 -4.56 3.92 1.18
CA VAL A 113 -4.56 5.09 0.31
C VAL A 113 -4.68 6.42 1.08
N GLY A 114 -4.81 6.36 2.40
CA GLY A 114 -4.86 7.55 3.25
C GLY A 114 -4.85 7.20 4.73
N ARG A 115 -4.65 8.23 5.55
CA ARG A 115 -4.68 8.17 7.01
C ARG A 115 -5.13 9.51 7.55
N THR A 116 -5.88 9.47 8.64
CA THR A 116 -6.22 10.64 9.44
C THR A 116 -5.88 10.31 10.89
N HIS A 117 -5.23 11.24 11.57
CA HIS A 117 -4.85 11.12 12.97
C HIS A 117 -5.24 12.39 13.71
N THR A 118 -5.70 12.27 14.94
CA THR A 118 -6.15 13.39 15.76
C THR A 118 -5.50 13.35 17.12
N GLY A 119 -4.82 14.41 17.53
CA GLY A 119 -4.22 14.54 18.85
C GLY A 119 -2.81 13.97 18.94
N ASP A 120 -2.45 13.49 20.13
CA ASP A 120 -1.20 12.79 20.44
C ASP A 120 -1.43 11.28 20.44
N GLU A 121 -0.61 10.49 21.15
CA GLU A 121 -0.76 9.03 21.20
C GLU A 121 -2.06 8.57 21.89
N ASN A 122 -2.73 9.44 22.65
CA ASN A 122 -4.08 9.18 23.15
C ASN A 122 -5.19 9.43 22.13
N GLY A 123 -4.80 10.03 21.01
CA GLY A 123 -5.59 10.32 19.85
C GLY A 123 -6.11 9.10 19.09
N PHE A 124 -6.94 9.38 18.09
CA PHE A 124 -7.51 8.37 17.22
C PHE A 124 -6.94 8.45 15.80
N THR A 125 -6.67 7.29 15.24
CA THR A 125 -6.23 7.10 13.86
C THR A 125 -7.29 6.33 13.09
N THR A 126 -7.63 6.82 11.90
CA THR A 126 -8.44 6.11 10.91
C THR A 126 -7.65 5.96 9.62
N PHE A 127 -7.76 4.83 8.95
CA PHE A 127 -7.17 4.59 7.64
C PHE A 127 -8.20 4.75 6.54
N VAL A 128 -7.73 5.18 5.38
CA VAL A 128 -8.48 5.07 4.13
C VAL A 128 -7.86 3.95 3.33
N TYR A 129 -8.65 2.98 2.92
CA TYR A 129 -8.22 1.86 2.08
C TYR A 129 -9.07 1.77 0.82
N ALA A 130 -8.54 1.09 -0.19
CA ALA A 130 -9.23 0.83 -1.45
C ALA A 130 -8.85 -0.55 -2.00
N GLU A 131 -9.80 -1.18 -2.69
CA GLU A 131 -9.57 -2.47 -3.34
C GLU A 131 -8.75 -2.30 -4.62
N LEU A 132 -7.79 -3.20 -4.80
CA LEU A 132 -7.10 -3.42 -6.05
C LEU A 132 -7.83 -4.48 -6.87
N ALA A 133 -8.25 -4.15 -8.08
CA ALA A 133 -8.79 -5.16 -8.99
C ALA A 133 -8.35 -4.98 -10.44
N VAL A 134 -8.45 -6.06 -11.19
CA VAL A 134 -8.09 -6.12 -12.61
C VAL A 134 -9.31 -5.90 -13.48
N LYS A 135 -9.14 -5.09 -14.52
CA LYS A 135 -10.13 -4.86 -15.57
C LYS A 135 -9.59 -5.42 -16.90
N LYS A 136 -10.40 -6.23 -17.57
CA LYS A 136 -10.07 -6.76 -18.90
C LYS A 136 -10.00 -5.62 -19.91
N VAL A 137 -8.92 -5.57 -20.70
CA VAL A 137 -8.74 -4.56 -21.77
C VAL A 137 -9.21 -5.13 -23.10
N ASN A 138 -8.91 -6.40 -23.32
CA ASN A 138 -9.31 -7.13 -24.53
C ASN A 138 -10.50 -8.04 -24.21
N LEU A 139 -11.64 -7.76 -24.84
CA LEU A 139 -12.89 -8.51 -24.68
C LEU A 139 -12.90 -9.85 -25.42
N ILE A 140 -11.78 -10.25 -26.05
CA ILE A 140 -11.66 -11.58 -26.64
C ILE A 140 -11.68 -12.55 -25.44
N GLY A 141 -12.87 -13.10 -25.15
CA GLY A 141 -13.21 -13.89 -23.96
C GLY A 141 -12.52 -15.24 -23.91
N LYS A 142 -11.18 -15.24 -23.99
CA LYS A 142 -10.33 -16.43 -23.93
C LYS A 142 -9.87 -16.73 -22.50
N TYR A 143 -9.78 -15.69 -21.65
CA TYR A 143 -9.26 -15.82 -20.29
C TYR A 143 -10.07 -15.05 -19.25
N ASN A 144 -10.02 -15.56 -18.02
CA ASN A 144 -10.33 -14.86 -16.78
C ASN A 144 -9.04 -14.36 -16.11
N TYR A 145 -9.14 -13.27 -15.36
CA TYR A 145 -8.03 -12.73 -14.61
C TYR A 145 -8.44 -12.52 -13.17
N SER A 146 -7.55 -12.84 -12.25
CA SER A 146 -7.73 -12.66 -10.82
C SER A 146 -6.47 -12.02 -10.22
N ILE A 147 -6.62 -11.47 -9.03
CA ILE A 147 -5.55 -10.84 -8.25
C ILE A 147 -5.49 -11.54 -6.89
N GLY A 148 -4.27 -11.79 -6.40
CA GLY A 148 -4.05 -12.37 -5.09
C GLY A 148 -2.66 -12.03 -4.55
N VAL A 149 -2.46 -12.22 -3.25
CA VAL A 149 -1.14 -12.09 -2.63
C VAL A 149 -0.26 -13.24 -3.08
N VAL A 150 1.00 -12.95 -3.42
CA VAL A 150 1.93 -13.93 -3.95
C VAL A 150 3.33 -13.70 -3.39
N GLU A 151 4.13 -14.76 -3.35
CA GLU A 151 5.57 -14.66 -3.15
C GLU A 151 6.27 -14.37 -4.48
N PRO A 152 7.36 -13.59 -4.49
CA PRO A 152 8.13 -13.31 -5.68
C PRO A 152 8.76 -14.59 -6.24
N LYS A 153 8.82 -14.71 -7.57
CA LYS A 153 9.57 -15.76 -8.27
C LYS A 153 11.05 -15.77 -7.89
N ASP A 154 11.64 -14.58 -7.75
CA ASP A 154 13.01 -14.41 -7.27
C ASP A 154 12.99 -13.73 -5.90
N SER A 155 13.12 -14.54 -4.85
CA SER A 155 13.12 -14.06 -3.46
C SER A 155 14.32 -13.16 -3.13
N LEU A 156 15.40 -13.17 -3.93
CA LEU A 156 16.57 -12.31 -3.68
C LEU A 156 16.29 -10.84 -3.99
N LEU A 157 15.28 -10.55 -4.81
CA LEU A 157 14.89 -9.19 -5.16
C LEU A 157 13.89 -8.59 -4.16
N PHE A 158 13.30 -9.41 -3.29
CA PHE A 158 12.20 -8.99 -2.44
C PHE A 158 12.70 -8.54 -1.08
N GLU A 159 12.39 -7.29 -0.77
CA GLU A 159 12.49 -6.81 0.59
C GLU A 159 11.34 -7.39 1.41
N GLU A 160 11.61 -7.61 2.71
CA GLU A 160 10.63 -8.13 3.67
C GLU A 160 9.26 -7.43 3.59
N SER A 161 8.20 -8.22 3.80
CA SER A 161 6.82 -7.75 3.81
C SER A 161 6.47 -6.94 5.07
N ILE A 162 7.34 -6.94 6.08
CA ILE A 162 7.12 -6.27 7.35
C ILE A 162 8.32 -5.38 7.65
N LYS A 163 8.10 -4.08 7.76
CA LYS A 163 9.12 -3.12 8.19
C LYS A 163 8.85 -2.67 9.61
N ILE A 164 9.89 -2.71 10.41
CA ILE A 164 9.88 -2.26 11.79
C ILE A 164 10.69 -0.96 11.84
N ALA A 165 10.04 0.15 12.20
CA ALA A 165 10.70 1.45 12.28
C ALA A 165 10.23 2.22 13.50
N LYS A 166 11.18 2.83 14.21
CA LYS A 166 10.86 3.80 15.27
C LYS A 166 10.19 5.00 14.62
N GLU A 167 9.01 5.41 15.08
CA GLU A 167 8.26 6.47 14.40
C GLU A 167 9.04 7.78 14.32
N SER A 168 9.83 8.09 15.34
CA SER A 168 10.52 9.37 15.51
C SER A 168 11.86 9.51 14.77
N ASN A 169 12.39 8.45 14.13
CA ASN A 169 13.78 8.43 13.63
C ASN A 169 13.99 9.01 12.22
N GLY A 170 12.92 9.31 11.48
CA GLY A 170 13.00 9.84 10.11
C GLY A 170 13.30 8.83 9.02
N GLU A 171 13.35 7.55 9.35
CA GLU A 171 13.59 6.49 8.38
C GLU A 171 12.31 6.14 7.63
N TRP A 172 12.47 5.80 6.35
CA TRP A 172 11.35 5.36 5.53
C TRP A 172 10.99 3.91 5.86
N ALA A 173 9.76 3.71 6.32
CA ALA A 173 9.11 2.41 6.23
C ALA A 173 8.54 2.24 4.81
N LEU A 174 9.23 1.46 3.98
CA LEU A 174 8.81 1.03 2.65
C LEU A 174 9.37 -0.35 2.36
N SER A 175 8.80 -1.06 1.39
CA SER A 175 9.31 -2.34 0.90
C SER A 175 9.29 -2.36 -0.62
N LYS A 176 10.20 -3.12 -1.23
CA LYS A 176 10.41 -3.20 -2.67
C LYS A 176 10.56 -4.63 -3.20
N LEU A 177 10.31 -4.76 -4.50
CA LEU A 177 10.79 -5.88 -5.32
C LEU A 177 11.76 -5.29 -6.36
N GLY A 178 13.07 -5.48 -6.17
CA GLY A 178 14.10 -4.79 -6.92
C GLY A 178 13.98 -3.26 -6.75
N GLU A 179 13.85 -2.53 -7.85
CA GLU A 179 13.69 -1.06 -7.82
C GLU A 179 12.24 -0.60 -7.62
N TYR A 180 11.28 -1.52 -7.60
CA TYR A 180 9.85 -1.22 -7.59
C TYR A 180 9.27 -1.23 -6.17
N TYR A 181 8.43 -0.26 -5.84
CA TYR A 181 7.78 -0.20 -4.53
C TYR A 181 6.57 -1.11 -4.43
N LEU A 182 6.35 -1.63 -3.22
CA LEU A 182 5.16 -2.39 -2.85
C LEU A 182 4.11 -1.50 -2.17
N PRO A 183 2.82 -1.79 -2.34
CA PRO A 183 1.76 -1.11 -1.62
C PRO A 183 1.79 -1.45 -0.12
N MET A 184 1.56 -0.42 0.70
CA MET A 184 1.36 -0.56 2.13
C MET A 184 -0.06 -1.09 2.42
N VAL A 185 -0.16 -2.06 3.30
CA VAL A 185 -1.41 -2.76 3.64
C VAL A 185 -1.68 -2.84 5.14
N ALA A 186 -0.69 -2.56 5.98
CA ALA A 186 -0.88 -2.63 7.43
C ALA A 186 -0.05 -1.59 8.16
N MET A 187 -0.53 -1.19 9.32
CA MET A 187 0.20 -0.40 10.31
C MET A 187 -0.22 -0.86 11.69
N SER A 188 0.76 -1.14 12.54
CA SER A 188 0.55 -1.30 13.97
C SER A 188 1.51 -0.42 14.74
N HIS A 189 1.04 0.10 15.85
CA HIS A 189 1.80 0.94 16.75
C HIS A 189 1.36 0.64 18.19
N SER A 190 2.33 0.50 19.07
CA SER A 190 2.08 0.26 20.49
C SER A 190 3.03 1.11 21.33
N GLY A 191 2.48 1.80 22.32
CA GLY A 191 3.25 2.67 23.20
C GLY A 191 3.16 4.15 22.81
N ASP A 192 4.19 4.90 23.20
CA ASP A 192 4.39 6.30 22.84
C ASP A 192 5.23 6.44 21.56
N GLU A 193 5.52 7.66 21.13
CA GLU A 193 6.29 7.96 19.89
C GLU A 193 7.76 7.53 19.92
N ASN A 194 8.26 7.10 21.09
CA ASN A 194 9.54 6.40 21.21
C ASN A 194 9.43 4.90 20.94
N GLY A 195 8.20 4.38 20.87
CA GLY A 195 7.86 3.04 20.48
C GLY A 195 8.13 2.74 19.01
N THR A 196 8.03 1.46 18.70
CA THR A 196 8.29 0.92 17.38
C THR A 196 6.98 0.70 16.64
N SER A 197 6.86 1.26 15.44
CA SER A 197 5.77 0.94 14.52
C SER A 197 6.17 -0.18 13.58
N THR A 198 5.19 -1.00 13.25
CA THR A 198 5.32 -2.06 12.25
C THR A 198 4.43 -1.75 11.05
N TYR A 199 4.98 -1.87 9.86
CA TYR A 199 4.34 -1.52 8.59
C TYR A 199 4.33 -2.76 7.70
N GLY A 200 3.15 -3.14 7.22
CA GLY A 200 2.99 -4.28 6.32
C GLY A 200 2.90 -3.85 4.86
N PHE A 201 3.55 -4.60 4.00
CA PHE A 201 3.58 -4.46 2.54
C PHE A 201 3.26 -5.81 1.89
N LYS A 202 2.59 -5.81 0.75
CA LYS A 202 2.23 -7.05 0.03
C LYS A 202 2.60 -6.96 -1.44
N LEU A 203 3.14 -8.06 -1.97
CA LEU A 203 3.24 -8.29 -3.40
C LEU A 203 1.94 -8.94 -3.88
N PHE A 204 1.29 -8.33 -4.86
CA PHE A 204 0.09 -8.89 -5.49
C PHE A 204 0.45 -9.44 -6.87
N GLY A 205 0.05 -10.68 -7.14
CA GLY A 205 0.15 -11.33 -8.43
C GLY A 205 -1.14 -11.23 -9.22
N ILE A 206 -1.02 -11.10 -10.54
CA ILE A 206 -2.12 -11.23 -11.48
C ILE A 206 -2.06 -12.61 -12.11
N TYR A 207 -3.16 -13.34 -11.98
CA TYR A 207 -3.31 -14.66 -12.56
C TYR A 207 -4.19 -14.60 -13.80
N ARG A 208 -3.92 -15.49 -14.75
CA ARG A 208 -4.69 -15.70 -15.96
C ARG A 208 -5.13 -17.15 -16.03
N GLU A 209 -6.42 -17.37 -16.27
CA GLU A 209 -7.04 -18.69 -16.36
C GLU A 209 -7.79 -18.81 -17.69
N PRO A 210 -7.68 -19.92 -18.43
CA PRO A 210 -8.52 -20.15 -19.62
C PRO A 210 -10.00 -20.21 -19.24
N ILE A 211 -10.85 -19.65 -20.09
CA ILE A 211 -12.29 -19.91 -20.00
C ILE A 211 -12.50 -21.31 -20.58
N SER A 212 -12.92 -22.25 -19.74
CA SER A 212 -13.29 -23.60 -20.19
C SER A 212 -14.28 -23.49 -21.35
N LYS A 213 -13.96 -24.15 -22.47
CA LYS A 213 -14.94 -24.38 -23.51
C LYS A 213 -15.63 -25.70 -23.16
N ASP A 214 -16.86 -25.60 -22.69
CA ASP A 214 -17.78 -26.74 -22.69
C ASP A 214 -18.01 -27.24 -24.14
#